data_AF-X1KQ57-F1
#
_entry.id   AF-X1KQ57-F1
#
_cell.length_a   1.000
_cell.length_b   1.000
_cell.length_c   1.000
_cell.angle_alpha   90.00
_cell.angle_beta   90.00
_cell.angle_gamma   90.00
#
_symmetry.space_group_name_H-M   'P 1'
#
loop_
_entity.id
_entity.type
_entity.pdbx_description
1 polymer ?
#
loop_
_entity_poly.entity_id
_entity_poly.type
_entity_poly.pdbx_seq_one_letter_code
_entity_poly.pdbx_strand_id
1 'polypeptide(L)'
;PMLIVSVTHDTCIDRALDIDCGGAKYDGGYTFLLVGIADTINALTTVKKLIYDDKKLTWDELLTALDNNFGGYEQVRQMCLAVPKYGNDIPEVDEIASEITQFMAEEVRQYRGLLGGRCEPMTSAVSVHVAHGSYIGALPTGRKAWQPLSDGLSPMQG
;
A
#
# COMPACT_ATOMS: atom_id res chain seq x y z
N PRO A 1 30.01 -5.38 9.61
CA PRO A 1 30.13 -6.72 10.22
C PRO A 1 29.48 -6.80 11.60
N MET A 2 28.47 -7.65 11.72
CA MET A 2 27.77 -7.98 12.96
C MET A 2 28.30 -9.29 13.56
N LEU A 3 29.45 -9.20 14.24
CA LEU A 3 30.18 -10.37 14.76
C LEU A 3 29.32 -11.22 15.72
N ILE A 4 28.66 -10.60 16.70
CA ILE A 4 27.86 -11.31 17.71
C ILE A 4 26.70 -12.09 17.07
N VAL A 5 26.06 -11.50 16.06
CA VAL A 5 24.96 -12.17 15.34
C VAL A 5 25.50 -13.30 14.47
N SER A 6 26.65 -13.10 13.82
CA SER A 6 27.25 -14.10 12.93
C SER A 6 27.65 -15.36 13.69
N VAL A 7 28.22 -15.25 14.90
CA VAL A 7 28.65 -16.42 15.69
C VAL A 7 27.48 -17.24 16.26
N THR A 8 26.25 -16.73 16.24
CA THR A 8 25.07 -17.52 16.63
C THR A 8 24.45 -18.29 15.45
N HIS A 9 25.08 -18.24 14.27
CA HIS A 9 24.61 -18.93 13.07
C HIS A 9 25.71 -19.86 12.52
N ASP A 10 25.50 -21.17 12.60
CA ASP A 10 26.47 -22.19 12.17
C ASP A 10 27.00 -21.95 10.75
N THR A 11 26.12 -21.57 9.80
CA THR A 11 26.55 -21.33 8.41
C THR A 11 27.48 -20.14 8.25
N CYS A 12 27.41 -19.14 9.14
CA CYS A 12 28.34 -18.01 9.11
C CYS A 12 29.74 -18.46 9.57
N ILE A 13 29.80 -19.36 10.56
CA ILE A 13 31.05 -19.98 11.04
C ILE A 13 31.63 -20.89 9.96
N ASP A 14 30.82 -21.80 9.42
CA ASP A 14 31.24 -22.77 8.38
C ASP A 14 31.77 -22.08 7.12
N ARG A 15 31.15 -20.95 6.74
CA ARG A 15 31.56 -20.17 5.56
C ARG A 15 32.64 -19.12 5.87
N ALA A 16 32.96 -18.89 7.14
CA ALA A 16 33.81 -17.78 7.59
C ALA A 16 33.37 -16.42 7.02
N LEU A 17 32.06 -16.19 6.93
CA LEU A 17 31.45 -14.97 6.40
C LEU A 17 30.53 -14.33 7.42
N ASP A 18 30.57 -13.00 7.49
CA ASP A 18 29.61 -12.22 8.27
C ASP A 18 28.19 -12.41 7.72
N ILE A 19 27.19 -12.30 8.61
CA ILE A 19 25.79 -12.47 8.24
C ILE A 19 25.35 -11.45 7.17
N ASP A 20 25.86 -10.22 7.22
CA ASP A 20 25.57 -9.16 6.23
C ASP A 20 26.31 -9.36 4.90
N CYS A 21 27.19 -10.37 4.83
CA CYS A 21 28.03 -10.69 3.68
C CYS A 21 27.71 -12.08 3.10
N GLY A 22 26.52 -12.62 3.37
CA GLY A 22 26.08 -13.91 2.81
C GLY A 22 26.43 -15.14 3.65
N GLY A 23 26.84 -14.94 4.91
CA GLY A 23 27.04 -16.05 5.86
C GLY A 23 25.74 -16.81 6.19
N ALA A 24 24.59 -16.15 6.09
CA ALA A 24 23.29 -16.76 6.37
C ALA A 24 22.95 -17.93 5.41
N LYS A 25 22.28 -18.96 5.93
CA LYS A 25 21.80 -20.09 5.12
C LYS A 25 20.82 -19.66 4.02
N TYR A 26 19.91 -18.75 4.36
CA TYR A 26 18.88 -18.21 3.48
C TYR A 26 19.03 -16.70 3.42
N ASP A 27 19.04 -16.15 2.21
CA ASP A 27 18.93 -14.71 1.97
C ASP A 27 17.52 -14.42 1.41
N GLY A 28 16.72 -13.73 2.21
CA GLY A 28 15.36 -13.32 1.85
C GLY A 28 15.29 -12.01 1.09
N GLY A 29 16.43 -11.43 0.69
CA GLY A 29 16.45 -10.11 0.06
C GLY A 29 15.87 -9.02 0.96
N TYR A 30 15.35 -7.96 0.34
CA TYR A 30 14.67 -6.88 1.07
C TYR A 30 13.17 -7.07 1.09
N THR A 31 12.56 -6.76 2.23
CA THR A 31 11.10 -6.70 2.36
C THR A 31 10.60 -5.30 2.00
N PHE A 32 9.66 -5.21 1.06
CA PHE A 32 9.02 -3.95 0.70
C PHE A 32 7.73 -3.78 1.50
N LEU A 33 7.68 -2.72 2.30
CA LEU A 33 6.51 -2.37 3.08
C LEU A 33 5.48 -1.65 2.21
N LEU A 34 4.34 -2.29 2.01
CA LEU A 34 3.19 -1.72 1.31
C LEU A 34 2.26 -1.03 2.33
N VAL A 35 1.99 0.25 2.12
CA VAL A 35 1.21 1.11 3.02
C VAL A 35 0.07 1.76 2.24
N GLY A 36 -1.13 1.84 2.83
CA GLY A 36 -2.31 2.45 2.18
C GLY A 36 -2.97 1.56 1.12
N ILE A 37 -2.94 0.24 1.32
CA ILE A 37 -3.53 -0.71 0.37
C ILE A 37 -5.05 -0.52 0.31
N ALA A 38 -5.74 -0.42 1.46
CA ALA A 38 -7.18 -0.20 1.47
C ALA A 38 -7.56 1.16 0.87
N ASP A 39 -6.78 2.21 1.11
CA ASP A 39 -6.96 3.51 0.43
C ASP A 39 -6.85 3.37 -1.09
N THR A 40 -5.86 2.61 -1.57
CA THR A 40 -5.64 2.37 -3.01
C THR A 40 -6.79 1.61 -3.63
N ILE A 41 -7.24 0.52 -2.99
CA ILE A 41 -8.38 -0.27 -3.45
C ILE A 41 -9.62 0.62 -3.56
N ASN A 42 -9.95 1.33 -2.48
CA ASN A 42 -11.13 2.19 -2.43
C ASN A 42 -11.04 3.36 -3.43
N ALA A 43 -9.85 3.89 -3.69
CA ALA A 43 -9.60 4.93 -4.68
C ALA A 43 -9.90 4.41 -6.09
N LEU A 44 -9.36 3.24 -6.44
CA LEU A 44 -9.60 2.58 -7.73
C LEU A 44 -11.08 2.23 -7.92
N THR A 45 -11.73 1.67 -6.90
CA THR A 45 -13.18 1.42 -6.91
C THR A 45 -13.97 2.69 -7.16
N THR A 46 -13.59 3.80 -6.53
CA THR A 46 -14.27 5.08 -6.68
C THR A 46 -14.12 5.65 -8.09
N VAL A 47 -12.91 5.61 -8.64
CA VAL A 47 -12.65 6.06 -10.01
C VAL A 47 -13.42 5.19 -11.01
N LYS A 48 -13.33 3.85 -10.88
CA LYS A 48 -14.07 2.92 -11.75
C LYS A 48 -15.57 3.24 -11.71
N LYS A 49 -16.14 3.35 -10.51
CA LYS A 49 -17.58 3.55 -10.35
C LYS A 49 -18.05 4.93 -10.80
N LEU A 50 -17.42 6.02 -10.35
CA LEU A 50 -17.94 7.37 -10.58
C LEU A 50 -17.56 7.95 -11.94
N ILE A 51 -16.38 7.61 -12.47
CA ILE A 51 -15.89 8.13 -13.76
C ILE A 51 -16.29 7.22 -14.91
N TYR A 52 -16.09 5.89 -14.78
CA TYR A 52 -16.23 4.97 -15.91
C TYR A 52 -17.60 4.30 -15.98
N ASP A 53 -18.10 3.74 -14.87
CA ASP A 53 -19.35 2.97 -14.85
C ASP A 53 -20.58 3.90 -14.82
N ASP A 54 -20.75 4.65 -13.73
CA ASP A 54 -21.91 5.51 -13.51
C ASP A 54 -21.79 6.87 -14.24
N LYS A 55 -20.57 7.27 -14.64
CA LYS A 55 -20.25 8.55 -15.30
C LYS A 55 -20.84 9.78 -14.61
N LYS A 56 -20.87 9.76 -13.28
CA LYS A 56 -21.41 10.85 -12.44
C LYS A 56 -20.45 12.00 -12.24
N LEU A 57 -19.15 11.77 -12.48
CA LEU A 57 -18.11 12.78 -12.41
C LEU A 57 -17.23 12.71 -13.66
N THR A 58 -16.65 13.83 -14.03
CA THR A 58 -15.53 13.92 -14.96
C THR A 58 -14.20 13.89 -14.20
N TRP A 59 -13.11 13.62 -14.92
CA TRP A 59 -11.77 13.71 -14.34
C TRP A 59 -11.47 15.11 -13.80
N ASP A 60 -11.84 16.16 -14.53
CA ASP A 60 -11.59 17.55 -14.12
C ASP A 60 -12.32 17.90 -12.82
N GLU A 61 -13.58 17.48 -12.67
CA GLU A 61 -14.34 17.71 -11.44
C GLU A 61 -13.71 16.98 -10.24
N LEU A 62 -13.32 15.72 -10.42
CA LEU A 62 -12.68 14.94 -9.36
C LEU A 62 -11.33 15.53 -8.98
N LEU A 63 -10.46 15.80 -9.95
CA LEU A 63 -9.12 16.34 -9.70
C LEU A 63 -9.20 17.73 -9.04
N THR A 64 -10.08 18.61 -9.54
CA THR A 64 -10.28 19.93 -8.93
C THR A 64 -10.78 19.82 -7.49
N ALA A 65 -11.69 18.89 -7.22
CA ALA A 65 -12.16 18.65 -5.86
C ALA A 65 -11.03 18.15 -4.94
N LEU A 66 -10.17 17.25 -5.42
CA LEU A 66 -9.03 16.73 -4.66
C LEU A 66 -7.99 17.82 -4.37
N ASP A 67 -7.64 18.64 -5.37
CA ASP A 67 -6.69 19.75 -5.23
C ASP A 67 -7.18 20.80 -4.22
N ASN A 68 -8.49 21.02 -4.15
CA ASN A 68 -9.11 21.92 -3.17
C ASN A 68 -9.41 21.24 -1.83
N ASN A 69 -8.93 20.01 -1.59
CA ASN A 69 -9.22 19.24 -0.39
C ASN A 69 -10.73 19.14 -0.09
N PHE A 70 -11.54 19.04 -1.14
CA PHE A 70 -13.00 19.08 -1.18
C PHE A 70 -13.65 20.40 -0.73
N GLY A 71 -12.89 21.47 -0.51
CA GLY A 71 -13.41 22.80 -0.19
C GLY A 71 -14.26 23.36 -1.33
N GLY A 72 -15.56 23.56 -1.10
CA GLY A 72 -16.51 23.96 -2.15
C GLY A 72 -17.03 22.79 -3.02
N TYR A 73 -16.53 21.57 -2.81
CA TYR A 73 -16.86 20.36 -3.56
C TYR A 73 -17.39 19.24 -2.64
N GLU A 74 -18.12 19.59 -1.59
CA GLU A 74 -18.62 18.59 -0.62
C GLU A 74 -19.54 17.56 -1.28
N GLN A 75 -20.31 17.94 -2.31
CA GLN A 75 -21.11 16.99 -3.08
C GLN A 75 -20.24 15.90 -3.73
N VAL A 76 -19.10 16.27 -4.32
CA VAL A 76 -18.13 15.31 -4.88
C VAL A 76 -17.61 14.40 -3.79
N ARG A 77 -17.27 14.96 -2.62
CA ARG A 77 -16.81 14.18 -1.47
C ARG A 77 -17.86 13.17 -0.99
N GLN A 78 -19.12 13.58 -0.89
CA GLN A 78 -20.21 12.68 -0.49
C GLN A 78 -20.43 11.55 -1.50
N MET A 79 -20.28 11.84 -2.80
CA MET A 79 -20.31 10.80 -3.83
C MET A 79 -19.16 9.82 -3.66
N CYS A 80 -17.93 10.29 -3.41
CA CYS A 80 -16.78 9.44 -3.11
C CYS A 80 -17.01 8.56 -1.87
N LEU A 81 -17.56 9.11 -0.79
CA LEU A 81 -17.86 8.36 0.44
C LEU A 81 -18.94 7.29 0.24
N ALA A 82 -19.93 7.56 -0.61
CA ALA A 82 -21.04 6.64 -0.89
C ALA A 82 -20.66 5.44 -1.77
N VAL A 83 -19.49 5.44 -2.41
CA VAL A 83 -19.01 4.29 -3.18
C VAL A 83 -18.73 3.10 -2.25
N PRO A 84 -19.10 1.86 -2.63
CA PRO A 84 -18.71 0.62 -1.95
C PRO A 84 -17.25 0.61 -1.49
N LYS A 85 -17.01 0.11 -0.26
CA LYS A 85 -15.68 0.10 0.36
C LYS A 85 -15.19 -1.31 0.64
N TYR A 86 -13.88 -1.49 0.54
CA TYR A 86 -13.16 -2.71 0.88
C TYR A 86 -13.44 -3.13 2.32
N GLY A 87 -13.59 -4.45 2.54
CA GLY A 87 -13.89 -5.03 3.84
C GLY A 87 -15.38 -5.24 4.13
N ASN A 88 -16.26 -5.16 3.12
CA ASN A 88 -17.71 -5.33 3.27
C ASN A 88 -18.29 -6.50 2.43
N ASP A 89 -17.46 -7.45 2.00
CA ASP A 89 -17.87 -8.62 1.19
C ASP A 89 -18.62 -8.21 -0.10
N ILE A 90 -18.01 -7.28 -0.85
CA ILE A 90 -18.59 -6.73 -2.07
C ILE A 90 -17.74 -7.23 -3.23
N PRO A 91 -18.24 -8.18 -4.06
CA PRO A 91 -17.42 -8.88 -5.05
C PRO A 91 -16.64 -7.96 -5.99
N GLU A 92 -17.25 -6.87 -6.47
CA GLU A 92 -16.61 -5.91 -7.36
C GLU A 92 -15.45 -5.13 -6.71
N VAL A 93 -15.48 -4.96 -5.38
CA VAL A 93 -14.41 -4.30 -4.63
C VAL A 93 -13.30 -5.29 -4.30
N ASP A 94 -13.68 -6.52 -3.94
CA ASP A 94 -12.73 -7.57 -3.59
C ASP A 94 -11.97 -8.10 -4.82
N GLU A 95 -12.57 -8.05 -6.02
CA GLU A 95 -11.88 -8.31 -7.29
C GLU A 95 -10.75 -7.29 -7.53
N ILE A 96 -11.05 -6.00 -7.37
CA ILE A 96 -10.02 -4.93 -7.46
C ILE A 96 -8.94 -5.13 -6.40
N ALA A 97 -9.33 -5.53 -5.18
CA ALA A 97 -8.39 -5.83 -4.11
C ALA A 97 -7.43 -6.97 -4.49
N SER A 98 -7.97 -8.05 -5.07
CA SER A 98 -7.17 -9.18 -5.53
C SER A 98 -6.20 -8.76 -6.64
N GLU A 99 -6.67 -8.04 -7.64
CA GLU A 99 -5.83 -7.61 -8.78
C GLU A 99 -4.69 -6.69 -8.33
N ILE A 100 -4.99 -5.65 -7.54
CA ILE A 100 -3.97 -4.66 -7.18
C ILE A 100 -2.94 -5.24 -6.20
N THR A 101 -3.36 -6.10 -5.28
CA THR A 101 -2.42 -6.74 -4.34
C THR A 101 -1.54 -7.76 -5.04
N GLN A 102 -2.09 -8.50 -6.00
CA GLN A 102 -1.30 -9.39 -6.86
C GLN A 102 -0.28 -8.60 -7.68
N PHE A 103 -0.71 -7.52 -8.35
CA PHE A 103 0.18 -6.65 -9.11
C PHE A 103 1.33 -6.13 -8.24
N MET A 104 1.03 -5.55 -7.07
CA MET A 104 2.06 -5.06 -6.14
C MET A 104 3.03 -6.18 -5.73
N ALA A 105 2.53 -7.38 -5.47
CA ALA A 105 3.36 -8.51 -5.08
C ALA A 105 4.28 -9.00 -6.20
N GLU A 106 3.75 -9.07 -7.43
CA GLU A 106 4.52 -9.46 -8.61
C GLU A 106 5.61 -8.43 -8.92
N GLU A 107 5.30 -7.14 -8.81
CA GLU A 107 6.29 -6.08 -9.03
C GLU A 107 7.44 -6.14 -8.02
N VAL A 108 7.14 -6.29 -6.72
CA VAL A 108 8.20 -6.40 -5.70
C VAL A 108 9.10 -7.62 -5.95
N ARG A 109 8.54 -8.73 -6.40
CA ARG A 109 9.27 -9.99 -6.64
C ARG A 109 10.22 -9.94 -7.85
N GLN A 110 10.14 -8.90 -8.69
CA GLN A 110 11.10 -8.69 -9.77
C GLN A 110 12.49 -8.27 -9.24
N TYR A 111 12.55 -7.73 -8.02
CA TYR A 111 13.78 -7.23 -7.43
C TYR A 111 14.51 -8.30 -6.60
N ARG A 112 15.83 -8.14 -6.50
CA ARG A 112 16.69 -8.95 -5.64
C ARG A 112 17.53 -8.05 -4.74
N GLY A 113 17.80 -8.52 -3.53
CA GLY A 113 18.73 -7.88 -2.59
C GLY A 113 20.18 -7.98 -3.06
N LEU A 114 21.07 -7.29 -2.35
CA LEU A 114 22.49 -7.21 -2.68
C LEU A 114 23.19 -8.58 -2.73
N LEU A 115 22.68 -9.56 -1.99
CA LEU A 115 23.22 -10.91 -1.89
C LEU A 115 22.45 -11.94 -2.75
N GLY A 116 21.49 -11.48 -3.57
CA GLY A 116 20.77 -12.29 -4.56
C GLY A 116 19.41 -12.86 -4.12
N GLY A 117 19.06 -12.74 -2.84
CA GLY A 117 17.74 -13.08 -2.29
C GLY A 117 16.61 -12.31 -2.96
N ARG A 118 15.47 -12.96 -3.18
CA ARG A 118 14.30 -12.34 -3.84
C ARG A 118 13.60 -11.40 -2.86
N CYS A 119 13.32 -10.17 -3.29
CA CYS A 119 12.53 -9.25 -2.48
C CYS A 119 11.08 -9.74 -2.35
N GLU A 120 10.47 -9.53 -1.19
CA GLU A 120 9.08 -9.92 -0.93
C GLU A 120 8.25 -8.73 -0.42
N PRO A 121 6.97 -8.62 -0.82
CA PRO A 121 6.08 -7.61 -0.27
C PRO A 121 5.68 -7.99 1.17
N MET A 122 5.46 -6.97 1.99
CA MET A 122 4.83 -7.13 3.29
C MET A 122 3.81 -6.03 3.53
N THR A 123 2.64 -6.42 4.00
CA THR A 123 1.58 -5.51 4.37
C THR A 123 1.67 -5.22 5.87
N SER A 124 2.29 -4.10 6.22
CA SER A 124 2.37 -3.62 7.59
C SER A 124 2.59 -2.13 7.57
N ALA A 125 1.86 -1.40 8.41
CA ALA A 125 2.01 0.04 8.47
C ALA A 125 2.53 0.57 9.79
N VAL A 126 2.93 -0.30 10.74
CA VAL A 126 3.50 0.02 12.07
C VAL A 126 2.97 1.37 12.58
N SER A 127 3.76 2.45 12.47
CA SER A 127 3.31 3.85 12.64
C SER A 127 3.48 4.70 11.37
N VAL A 128 4.01 4.12 10.28
CA VAL A 128 4.33 4.83 9.04
C VAL A 128 3.08 5.26 8.27
N HIS A 129 1.92 4.64 8.44
CA HIS A 129 0.67 5.10 7.81
C HIS A 129 0.27 6.52 8.25
N VAL A 130 0.58 6.90 9.49
CA VAL A 130 0.34 8.27 9.99
C VAL A 130 1.33 9.24 9.35
N ALA A 131 2.62 8.89 9.35
CA ALA A 131 3.66 9.71 8.73
C ALA A 131 3.42 9.89 7.23
N HIS A 132 3.15 8.80 6.51
CA HIS A 132 2.82 8.83 5.08
C HIS A 132 1.60 9.68 4.80
N GLY A 133 0.55 9.50 5.60
CA GLY A 133 -0.67 10.27 5.48
C GLY A 133 -0.47 11.78 5.60
N SER A 134 0.47 12.22 6.45
CA SER A 134 0.76 13.63 6.74
C SER A 134 1.35 14.44 5.59
N TYR A 135 1.81 13.78 4.52
CA TYR A 135 2.27 14.42 3.28
C TYR A 135 1.51 13.95 2.02
N ILE A 136 0.38 13.25 2.19
CA ILE A 136 -0.50 12.86 1.09
C ILE A 136 -1.72 13.77 1.04
N GLY A 137 -2.07 14.21 -0.16
CA GLY A 137 -3.25 15.02 -0.45
C GLY A 137 -4.59 14.30 -0.17
N ALA A 138 -5.68 14.93 -0.59
CA ALA A 138 -6.99 14.29 -0.56
C ALA A 138 -6.99 13.10 -1.52
N LEU A 139 -7.74 12.04 -1.17
CA LEU A 139 -7.87 10.85 -1.99
C LEU A 139 -9.31 10.71 -2.49
N PRO A 140 -9.52 10.10 -3.68
CA PRO A 140 -10.85 9.86 -4.22
C PRO A 140 -11.67 8.86 -3.38
N THR A 141 -11.16 8.39 -2.25
CA THR A 141 -11.91 7.66 -1.22
C THR A 141 -12.86 8.56 -0.42
N GLY A 142 -12.70 9.89 -0.49
CA GLY A 142 -13.35 10.87 0.39
C GLY A 142 -12.48 11.29 1.59
N ARG A 143 -11.30 10.68 1.73
CA ARG A 143 -10.27 11.03 2.71
C ARG A 143 -9.72 12.43 2.41
N LYS A 144 -9.77 13.31 3.41
CA LYS A 144 -9.17 14.65 3.31
C LYS A 144 -7.64 14.57 3.37
N ALA A 145 -6.98 15.60 2.86
CA ALA A 145 -5.53 15.74 2.87
C ALA A 145 -4.97 15.67 4.30
N TRP A 146 -3.74 15.16 4.40
CA TRP A 146 -2.92 15.12 5.62
C TRP A 146 -3.48 14.27 6.78
N GLN A 147 -4.52 13.48 6.53
CA GLN A 147 -5.02 12.48 7.48
C GLN A 147 -4.08 11.25 7.50
N PRO A 148 -4.22 10.29 8.42
CA PRO A 148 -3.56 8.98 8.31
C PRO A 148 -4.09 8.13 7.13
N LEU A 149 -3.27 7.21 6.62
CA LEU A 149 -3.71 6.12 5.73
C LEU A 149 -4.24 4.93 6.55
N SER A 150 -4.84 3.94 5.88
CA SER A 150 -5.25 2.67 6.47
C SER A 150 -4.06 1.87 7.04
N ASP A 151 -4.26 1.20 8.17
CA ASP A 151 -3.24 0.37 8.81
C ASP A 151 -3.18 -1.04 8.20
N GLY A 152 -2.09 -1.31 7.48
CA GLY A 152 -1.82 -2.60 6.84
C GLY A 152 -2.87 -2.97 5.79
N LEU A 153 -3.46 -4.15 5.95
CA LEU A 153 -4.58 -4.67 5.14
C LEU A 153 -5.95 -4.43 5.80
N SER A 154 -6.00 -3.68 6.90
CA SER A 154 -7.27 -3.39 7.57
C SER A 154 -8.16 -2.52 6.68
N PRO A 155 -9.49 -2.72 6.70
CA PRO A 155 -10.41 -1.76 6.12
C PRO A 155 -10.18 -0.34 6.67
N MET A 156 -10.55 0.68 5.90
CA MET A 156 -10.45 2.07 6.37
C MET A 156 -11.35 2.29 7.59
N GLN A 157 -11.01 3.30 8.41
CA GLN A 157 -11.89 3.75 9.48
C GLN A 157 -13.25 4.20 8.90
N GLY A 158 -14.33 3.64 9.43
CA GLY A 158 -15.71 3.90 9.02
C GLY A 158 -16.33 5.12 9.70
#